data_AF-A0A2M7P910-F1
#
_entry.id   AF-A0A2M7P910-F1
#
_cell.length_a   1.000
_cell.length_b   1.000
_cell.length_c   1.000
_cell.angle_alpha   90.00
_cell.angle_beta   90.00
_cell.angle_gamma   90.00
#
_symmetry.space_group_name_H-M   'P 1'
#
loop_
_entity.id
_entity.type
_entity.pdbx_description
1 polymer ?
#
loop_
_entity_poly.entity_id
_entity_poly.type
_entity_poly.pdbx_seq_one_letter_code
_entity_poly.pdbx_strand_id
1 'polypeptide(L)'
;MRDDSMVKFLAALGAAFLLAVLLTPLMRRLARATGRIAVPKDDRWHKRETAMLGGVAIFLSTMAAWFGASWLMGWAVLGRPMLIPAICGTAMFFLGLADDLKGMDPQHKLAGQIIIAAVMLFFGYSLGWTGSMTVDLFLSLLWLVGITNAFNLLDNMDGLSAGVAAIATIFLALHIYLSPVGSASNGSLLLLSLAYLGALLGFLIYNFNPASIFMGDAGSLFIGFMLASQTMVGTASLGVSGGSFHVMSVIAIPVLILFVPIMDTGFVSFMRRLFRRPISKGGRDHSSHRMVAIGFSERKAVMVLYLFSALSGFVTLAITGLSTYTSIALTAFYLLIVLFFWTYLGKVKVYQEPSLLSSEDHGLMSVILIEITYKRRILEVLLDLFLVTVSYYTAYLLRFEGTLGANFDFFLKSLPIVIACQILSMFLFGVYRGVWEATGMRDLVGYIKAVTVGTVIAMLIPLFLYRFESFSRAVFVIYWFLMVILVSLSRLSFRLLDEGIKRVNKTGIPALIYGAGIGGQMALKEIETNKALGLSPVGFIDDNVRLHGKRLKGYPVFGGSGKLEEVISKNNIKEIIVSFRQGGEERAREILALCSSSEKDVKVRQMKITLN
;
A
#
# COMPACT_ATOMS: atom_id res chain seq x y z
N MET A 1 -3.91 -15.07 39.15
CA MET A 1 -2.75 -15.69 38.46
C MET A 1 -2.51 -15.14 37.04
N ARG A 2 -3.55 -14.72 36.28
CA ARG A 2 -3.39 -14.13 34.94
C ARG A 2 -2.88 -12.67 34.96
N ASP A 3 -3.19 -11.92 36.01
CA ASP A 3 -2.83 -10.48 36.08
C ASP A 3 -1.38 -10.22 36.52
N ASP A 4 -0.87 -10.94 37.54
CA ASP A 4 0.51 -10.74 38.04
C ASP A 4 1.58 -11.14 37.01
N SER A 5 1.29 -12.14 36.17
CA SER A 5 2.16 -12.52 35.05
C SER A 5 2.14 -11.48 33.92
N MET A 6 0.98 -10.88 33.64
CA MET A 6 0.86 -9.83 32.65
C MET A 6 1.63 -8.56 33.04
N VAL A 7 1.58 -8.15 34.32
CA VAL A 7 2.35 -6.99 34.81
C VAL A 7 3.84 -7.19 34.55
N LYS A 8 4.38 -8.39 34.80
CA LYS A 8 5.80 -8.71 34.54
C LYS A 8 6.13 -8.70 33.05
N PHE A 9 5.22 -9.16 32.20
CA PHE A 9 5.39 -9.12 30.74
C PHE A 9 5.40 -7.68 30.20
N LEU A 10 4.50 -6.84 30.71
CA LEU A 10 4.49 -5.41 30.39
C LEU A 10 5.72 -4.68 30.94
N ALA A 11 6.27 -5.12 32.08
CA ALA A 11 7.53 -4.61 32.59
C ALA A 11 8.70 -4.92 31.65
N ALA A 12 8.72 -6.09 31.00
CA ALA A 12 9.72 -6.43 29.98
C ALA A 12 9.61 -5.50 28.74
N LEU A 13 8.38 -5.18 28.30
CA LEU A 13 8.15 -4.17 27.26
C LEU A 13 8.67 -2.80 27.68
N GLY A 14 8.33 -2.36 28.89
CA GLY A 14 8.78 -1.08 29.44
C GLY A 14 10.31 -1.01 29.55
N ALA A 15 10.96 -2.09 30.00
CA ALA A 15 12.41 -2.19 30.08
C ALA A 15 13.06 -2.10 28.69
N ALA A 16 12.56 -2.84 27.71
CA ALA A 16 13.07 -2.76 26.33
C ALA A 16 12.87 -1.37 25.71
N PHE A 17 11.72 -0.74 25.97
CA PHE A 17 11.44 0.63 25.54
C PHE A 17 12.42 1.63 26.14
N LEU A 18 12.63 1.59 27.45
CA LEU A 18 13.58 2.47 28.15
C LEU A 18 15.01 2.25 27.66
N LEU A 19 15.43 0.99 27.51
CA LEU A 19 16.74 0.66 26.95
C LEU A 19 16.91 1.23 25.54
N ALA A 20 15.90 1.10 24.67
CA ALA A 20 15.98 1.64 23.31
C ALA A 20 16.00 3.18 23.32
N VAL A 21 15.23 3.83 24.19
CA VAL A 21 15.25 5.29 24.35
C VAL A 21 16.62 5.80 24.80
N LEU A 22 17.31 5.05 25.66
CA LEU A 22 18.64 5.42 26.17
C LEU A 22 19.78 5.06 25.20
N LEU A 23 19.72 3.88 24.57
CA LEU A 23 20.76 3.38 23.68
C LEU A 23 20.75 4.07 22.31
N THR A 24 19.58 4.43 21.78
CA THR A 24 19.47 5.08 20.46
C THR A 24 20.27 6.40 20.35
N PRO A 25 20.18 7.36 21.29
CA PRO A 25 21.01 8.57 21.24
C PRO A 25 22.50 8.28 21.46
N LEU A 26 22.85 7.25 22.24
CA LEU A 26 24.24 6.81 22.40
C LEU A 26 24.80 6.28 21.07
N MET A 27 24.05 5.40 20.39
CA MET A 27 24.42 4.89 19.07
C MET A 27 24.48 6.02 18.04
N ARG A 28 23.59 7.00 18.12
CA ARG A 28 23.64 8.21 17.27
C ARG A 28 24.93 9.02 17.48
N ARG A 29 25.41 9.17 18.72
CA ARG A 29 26.69 9.83 19.01
C ARG A 29 27.87 9.02 18.49
N LEU A 30 27.87 7.70 18.71
CA LEU A 30 28.90 6.79 18.23
C LEU A 30 29.00 6.76 16.70
N ALA A 31 27.86 6.73 16.01
CA ALA A 31 27.79 6.75 14.56
C ALA A 31 28.41 8.03 13.98
N ARG A 32 28.12 9.20 14.59
CA ARG A 32 28.75 10.46 14.18
C ARG A 32 30.25 10.48 14.49
N ALA A 33 30.66 10.01 15.66
CA ALA A 33 32.07 9.95 16.05
C ALA A 33 32.89 9.02 15.13
N THR A 34 32.28 7.96 14.61
CA THR A 34 32.92 6.99 13.70
C THR A 34 32.70 7.31 12.21
N GLY A 35 32.08 8.45 11.88
CA GLY A 35 31.82 8.86 10.49
C GLY A 35 30.76 8.03 9.74
N ARG A 36 29.99 7.19 10.45
CA ARG A 36 28.96 6.32 9.87
C ARG A 36 27.64 7.08 9.70
N ILE A 37 27.60 7.90 8.66
CA ILE A 37 26.49 8.80 8.34
C ILE A 37 26.02 8.52 6.91
N ALA A 38 24.70 8.41 6.73
CA ALA A 38 24.09 8.37 5.41
C ALA A 38 24.10 9.78 4.80
N VAL A 39 24.96 9.99 3.81
CA VAL A 39 25.06 11.26 3.06
C VAL A 39 23.99 11.28 1.96
N PRO A 40 23.25 12.40 1.79
CA PRO A 40 22.35 12.63 0.66
C PRO A 40 23.03 12.33 -0.69
N LYS A 41 22.37 11.54 -1.55
CA LYS A 41 22.75 11.36 -2.96
C LYS A 41 21.57 11.77 -3.83
N ASP A 42 21.80 12.31 -5.03
CA ASP A 42 20.72 12.77 -5.93
C ASP A 42 19.72 11.65 -6.32
N ASP A 43 20.17 10.40 -6.30
CA ASP A 43 19.38 9.19 -6.54
C ASP A 43 18.62 8.68 -5.29
N ARG A 44 18.90 9.22 -4.10
CA ARG A 44 18.24 8.89 -2.82
C ARG A 44 17.49 10.08 -2.22
N TRP A 45 16.40 9.83 -1.51
CA TRP A 45 15.41 10.87 -1.14
C TRP A 45 15.81 11.73 0.07
N HIS A 46 16.86 11.35 0.81
CA HIS A 46 17.26 12.04 2.03
C HIS A 46 17.89 13.40 1.74
N LYS A 47 17.38 14.44 2.40
CA LYS A 47 17.89 15.83 2.29
C LYS A 47 18.85 16.22 3.43
N ARG A 48 19.08 15.31 4.39
CA ARG A 48 19.90 15.55 5.58
C ARG A 48 20.81 14.36 5.83
N GLU A 49 21.97 14.66 6.39
CA GLU A 49 22.89 13.67 6.94
C GLU A 49 22.26 12.99 8.17
N THR A 50 22.07 11.67 8.08
CA THR A 50 21.44 10.89 9.14
C THR A 50 22.39 9.81 9.65
N ALA A 51 22.50 9.66 10.97
CA ALA A 51 23.37 8.65 11.58
C ALA A 51 22.90 7.23 11.24
N MET A 52 23.83 6.30 11.07
CA MET A 52 23.56 4.86 10.92
C MET A 52 23.68 4.13 12.27
N LEU A 53 23.48 2.81 12.33
CA LEU A 53 23.60 1.95 13.54
C LEU A 53 22.39 1.91 14.49
N GLY A 54 21.23 2.41 14.10
CA GLY A 54 20.01 2.30 14.90
C GLY A 54 19.62 0.85 15.24
N GLY A 55 19.94 -0.10 14.34
CA GLY A 55 19.69 -1.52 14.55
C GLY A 55 20.38 -2.10 15.78
N VAL A 56 21.54 -1.57 16.17
CA VAL A 56 22.27 -1.99 17.39
C VAL A 56 21.44 -1.69 18.63
N ALA A 57 20.80 -0.50 18.68
CA ALA A 57 19.95 -0.12 19.81
C ALA A 57 18.70 -1.01 19.89
N ILE A 58 18.10 -1.37 18.75
CA ILE A 58 16.94 -2.26 18.69
C ILE A 58 17.35 -3.66 19.20
N PHE A 59 18.39 -4.25 18.62
CA PHE A 59 18.90 -5.57 18.96
C PHE A 59 19.24 -5.70 20.45
N LEU A 60 20.08 -4.81 20.98
CA LEU A 60 20.51 -4.87 22.37
C LEU A 60 19.33 -4.72 23.33
N SER A 61 18.40 -3.81 23.04
CA SER A 61 17.22 -3.58 23.87
C SER A 61 16.28 -4.79 23.88
N THR A 62 16.04 -5.41 22.72
CA THR A 62 15.20 -6.61 22.62
C THR A 62 15.85 -7.77 23.37
N MET A 63 17.11 -8.09 23.07
CA MET A 63 17.78 -9.26 23.62
C MET A 63 18.01 -9.13 25.13
N ALA A 64 18.47 -7.96 25.61
CA ALA A 64 18.72 -7.75 27.03
C ALA A 64 17.41 -7.83 27.85
N ALA A 65 16.34 -7.20 27.39
CA ALA A 65 15.05 -7.23 28.08
C ALA A 65 14.42 -8.63 28.05
N TRP A 66 14.43 -9.31 26.89
CA TRP A 66 13.92 -10.68 26.78
C TRP A 66 14.71 -11.66 27.65
N PHE A 67 16.05 -11.62 27.59
CA PHE A 67 16.91 -12.50 28.37
C PHE A 67 16.73 -12.25 29.87
N GLY A 68 16.79 -10.98 30.30
CA GLY A 68 16.62 -10.60 31.71
C GLY A 68 15.25 -11.01 32.26
N ALA A 69 14.16 -10.72 31.54
CA ALA A 69 12.82 -11.10 31.96
C ALA A 69 12.65 -12.63 31.97
N SER A 70 13.13 -13.33 30.94
CA SER A 70 13.04 -14.80 30.87
C SER A 70 13.83 -15.47 31.99
N TRP A 71 14.98 -14.91 32.38
CA TRP A 71 15.80 -15.41 33.48
C TRP A 71 15.07 -15.24 34.82
N LEU A 72 14.56 -14.03 35.10
CA LEU A 72 13.86 -13.71 36.35
C LEU A 72 12.54 -14.46 36.52
N MET A 73 11.84 -14.72 35.42
CA MET A 73 10.51 -15.33 35.43
C MET A 73 10.51 -16.85 35.23
N GLY A 74 11.67 -17.45 34.93
CA GLY A 74 11.83 -18.89 34.76
C GLY A 74 12.34 -19.27 33.37
N TRP A 75 13.67 -19.42 33.25
CA TRP A 75 14.35 -19.68 31.97
C TRP A 75 13.84 -20.94 31.26
N ALA A 76 13.59 -22.02 31.99
CA ALA A 76 13.17 -23.30 31.40
C ALA A 76 11.84 -23.19 30.63
N VAL A 77 10.94 -22.31 31.08
CA VAL A 77 9.59 -22.16 30.51
C VAL A 77 9.53 -21.00 29.51
N LEU A 78 10.15 -19.86 29.84
CA LEU A 78 10.01 -18.62 29.06
C LEU A 78 11.19 -18.34 28.13
N GLY A 79 12.40 -18.77 28.51
CA GLY A 79 13.63 -18.52 27.74
C GLY A 79 13.94 -19.63 26.75
N ARG A 80 14.06 -20.87 27.24
CA ARG A 80 14.50 -22.03 26.45
C ARG A 80 13.71 -22.24 25.15
N PRO A 81 12.37 -22.12 25.10
CA PRO A 81 11.61 -22.30 23.85
C PRO A 81 11.92 -21.26 22.77
N MET A 82 12.38 -20.07 23.16
CA MET A 82 12.71 -18.96 22.26
C MET A 82 14.22 -18.80 22.02
N LEU A 83 15.06 -19.68 22.59
CA LEU A 83 16.51 -19.61 22.50
C LEU A 83 17.02 -19.71 21.05
N ILE A 84 16.51 -20.67 20.27
CA ILE A 84 16.94 -20.85 18.88
C ILE A 84 16.52 -19.64 18.01
N PRO A 85 15.26 -19.15 18.04
CA PRO A 85 14.89 -17.89 17.39
C PRO A 85 15.80 -16.72 17.79
N ALA A 86 16.13 -16.58 19.08
CA ALA A 86 17.00 -15.49 19.56
C ALA A 86 18.44 -15.61 19.05
N ILE A 87 19.02 -16.82 19.01
CA ILE A 87 20.35 -17.08 18.45
C ILE A 87 20.36 -16.78 16.95
N CYS A 88 19.38 -17.27 16.20
CA CYS A 88 19.30 -17.03 14.76
C CYS A 88 19.06 -15.55 14.45
N GLY A 89 18.22 -14.86 15.24
CA GLY A 89 18.03 -13.42 15.16
C GLY A 89 19.33 -12.65 15.43
N THR A 90 20.10 -13.09 16.44
CA THR A 90 21.43 -12.53 16.74
C THR A 90 22.38 -12.71 15.56
N ALA A 91 22.43 -13.90 14.96
CA ALA A 91 23.23 -14.15 13.76
C ALA A 91 22.79 -13.27 12.58
N MET A 92 21.49 -13.06 12.40
CA MET A 92 20.94 -12.21 11.35
C MET A 92 21.29 -10.73 11.55
N PHE A 93 21.24 -10.26 12.80
CA PHE A 93 21.73 -8.93 13.16
C PHE A 93 23.20 -8.75 12.81
N PHE A 94 24.06 -9.71 13.16
CA PHE A 94 25.49 -9.64 12.84
C PHE A 94 25.77 -9.72 11.34
N LEU A 95 24.98 -10.48 10.57
CA LEU A 95 25.05 -10.48 9.11
C LEU A 95 24.75 -9.09 8.55
N GLY A 96 23.67 -8.45 9.01
CA GLY A 96 23.33 -7.09 8.58
C GLY A 96 24.33 -6.04 9.07
N LEU A 97 24.88 -6.20 10.27
CA LEU A 97 25.94 -5.32 10.78
C LEU A 97 27.23 -5.46 9.97
N ALA A 98 27.59 -6.69 9.57
CA ALA A 98 28.73 -6.90 8.69
C ALA A 98 28.52 -6.21 7.33
N ASP A 99 27.30 -6.24 6.79
CA ASP A 99 26.92 -5.55 5.56
C ASP A 99 27.00 -4.02 5.70
N ASP A 100 26.43 -3.45 6.77
CA ASP A 100 26.51 -2.02 7.07
C ASP A 100 27.96 -1.52 7.22
N LEU A 101 28.88 -2.38 7.68
CA LEU A 101 30.28 -2.02 7.95
C LEU A 101 31.21 -2.26 6.77
N LYS A 102 31.03 -3.33 6.00
CA LYS A 102 31.95 -3.76 4.94
C LYS A 102 31.40 -3.57 3.54
N GLY A 103 30.08 -3.46 3.38
CA GLY A 103 29.39 -3.55 2.10
C GLY A 103 29.49 -4.96 1.51
N MET A 104 28.39 -5.69 1.50
CA MET A 104 28.31 -7.03 0.92
C MET A 104 27.52 -7.02 -0.38
N ASP A 105 27.92 -7.86 -1.33
CA ASP A 105 27.08 -8.09 -2.50
C ASP A 105 25.77 -8.79 -2.10
N PRO A 106 24.64 -8.50 -2.78
CA PRO A 106 23.34 -9.10 -2.45
C PRO A 106 23.33 -10.63 -2.43
N GLN A 107 24.19 -11.28 -3.22
CA GLN A 107 24.29 -12.75 -3.28
C GLN A 107 24.86 -13.34 -1.99
N HIS A 108 25.92 -12.74 -1.43
CA HIS A 108 26.54 -13.18 -0.18
C HIS A 108 25.60 -12.94 1.01
N LYS A 109 24.88 -11.81 0.99
CA LYS A 109 23.85 -11.50 1.98
C LYS A 109 22.73 -12.53 1.97
N LEU A 110 22.21 -12.87 0.79
CA LEU A 110 21.17 -13.89 0.62
C LEU A 110 21.65 -15.28 1.08
N ALA A 111 22.88 -15.67 0.75
CA ALA A 111 23.46 -16.93 1.21
C ALA A 111 23.54 -17.01 2.74
N GLY A 112 23.97 -15.94 3.40
CA GLY A 112 23.98 -15.85 4.87
C GLY A 112 22.59 -16.00 5.48
N GLN A 113 21.58 -15.35 4.90
CA GLN A 113 20.18 -15.47 5.34
C GLN A 113 19.67 -16.90 5.22
N ILE A 114 19.97 -17.58 4.10
CA ILE A 114 19.57 -18.98 3.86
C ILE A 114 20.21 -19.91 4.88
N ILE A 115 21.50 -19.75 5.18
CA ILE A 115 22.21 -20.57 6.16
C ILE A 115 21.57 -20.41 7.55
N ILE A 116 21.34 -19.17 7.99
CA ILE A 116 20.74 -18.88 9.30
C ILE A 116 19.31 -19.45 9.38
N ALA A 117 18.52 -19.28 8.32
CA ALA A 117 17.18 -19.85 8.25
C ALA A 117 17.21 -21.40 8.29
N ALA A 118 18.13 -22.04 7.57
CA ALA A 118 18.29 -23.49 7.56
C ALA A 118 18.65 -24.05 8.95
N VAL A 119 19.48 -23.35 9.73
CA VAL A 119 19.76 -23.72 11.13
C VAL A 119 18.47 -23.70 11.96
N MET A 120 17.63 -22.68 11.80
CA MET A 120 16.34 -22.63 12.49
C MET A 120 15.44 -23.82 12.11
N LEU A 121 15.36 -24.16 10.81
CA LEU A 121 14.59 -25.31 10.34
C LEU A 121 15.13 -26.65 10.89
N PHE A 122 16.45 -26.78 10.99
CA PHE A 122 17.11 -27.98 11.54
C PHE A 122 16.67 -28.26 12.99
N PHE A 123 16.43 -27.22 13.79
CA PHE A 123 15.91 -27.35 15.15
C PHE A 123 14.38 -27.57 15.21
N GLY A 124 13.73 -27.89 14.09
CA GLY A 124 12.32 -28.29 14.04
C GLY A 124 11.33 -27.12 13.94
N TYR A 125 11.80 -25.91 13.65
CA TYR A 125 10.90 -24.78 13.39
C TYR A 125 10.49 -24.78 11.93
N SER A 126 9.23 -25.10 11.64
CA SER A 126 8.69 -25.03 10.27
C SER A 126 7.23 -24.57 10.28
N LEU A 127 6.79 -24.02 9.16
CA LEU A 127 5.39 -23.85 8.81
C LEU A 127 4.75 -25.23 8.68
N GLY A 128 3.58 -25.44 9.26
CA GLY A 128 2.80 -26.68 9.13
C GLY A 128 1.60 -26.48 8.21
N TRP A 129 1.81 -25.90 7.02
CA TRP A 129 0.72 -25.43 6.17
C TRP A 129 0.14 -26.51 5.27
N THR A 130 0.98 -27.40 4.78
CA THR A 130 0.61 -28.37 3.73
C THR A 130 0.48 -29.79 4.26
N GLY A 131 1.07 -30.08 5.42
CA GLY A 131 1.17 -31.44 5.97
C GLY A 131 2.28 -32.27 5.31
N SER A 132 2.93 -31.76 4.28
CA SER A 132 4.11 -32.37 3.67
C SER A 132 5.36 -31.71 4.24
N MET A 133 6.14 -32.44 5.03
CA MET A 133 7.36 -31.93 5.66
C MET A 133 8.32 -31.28 4.66
N THR A 134 8.52 -31.86 3.48
CA THR A 134 9.41 -31.31 2.45
C THR A 134 8.91 -29.97 1.90
N VAL A 135 7.62 -29.87 1.60
CA VAL A 135 7.02 -28.64 1.09
C VAL A 135 7.02 -27.56 2.18
N ASP A 136 6.68 -27.95 3.40
CA ASP A 136 6.64 -27.10 4.58
C ASP A 136 8.04 -26.53 4.92
N LEU A 137 9.11 -27.34 4.86
CA LEU A 137 10.49 -26.88 5.02
C LEU A 137 10.88 -25.86 3.93
N PHE A 138 10.54 -26.13 2.68
CA PHE A 138 10.81 -25.21 1.57
C PHE A 138 10.05 -23.89 1.73
N LEU A 139 8.76 -23.95 2.06
CA LEU A 139 7.94 -22.76 2.33
C LEU A 139 8.46 -21.99 3.54
N SER A 140 8.94 -22.67 4.58
CA SER A 140 9.51 -22.03 5.77
C SER A 140 10.80 -21.27 5.44
N LEU A 141 11.65 -21.84 4.59
CA LEU A 141 12.85 -21.16 4.10
C LEU A 141 12.47 -19.90 3.31
N LEU A 142 11.51 -20.02 2.38
CA LEU A 142 10.99 -18.88 1.62
C LEU A 142 10.35 -17.82 2.52
N TRP A 143 9.64 -18.23 3.58
CA TRP A 143 9.02 -17.34 4.53
C TRP A 143 10.06 -16.55 5.33
N LEU A 144 11.01 -17.24 5.97
CA LEU A 144 12.05 -16.59 6.77
C LEU A 144 12.87 -15.63 5.92
N VAL A 145 13.41 -16.08 4.78
CA VAL A 145 14.27 -15.27 3.92
C VAL A 145 13.47 -14.18 3.19
N GLY A 146 12.26 -14.51 2.72
CA GLY A 146 11.39 -13.59 1.99
C GLY A 146 10.89 -12.44 2.85
N ILE A 147 10.40 -12.71 4.06
CA ILE A 147 9.95 -11.66 4.99
C ILE A 147 11.13 -10.83 5.48
N THR A 148 12.29 -11.45 5.73
CA THR A 148 13.51 -10.72 6.11
C THR A 148 13.89 -9.69 5.05
N ASN A 149 13.91 -10.10 3.77
CA ASN A 149 14.18 -9.18 2.67
C ASN A 149 13.04 -8.17 2.44
N ALA A 150 11.79 -8.54 2.70
CA ALA A 150 10.66 -7.62 2.60
C ALA A 150 10.82 -6.43 3.56
N PHE A 151 11.26 -6.65 4.81
CA PHE A 151 11.53 -5.57 5.76
C PHE A 151 12.76 -4.73 5.40
N ASN A 152 13.80 -5.37 4.83
CA ASN A 152 14.97 -4.66 4.32
C ASN A 152 14.60 -3.72 3.16
N LEU A 153 13.74 -4.17 2.23
CA LEU A 153 13.23 -3.35 1.13
C LEU A 153 12.22 -2.29 1.56
N LEU A 154 11.43 -2.57 2.61
CA LEU A 154 10.45 -1.65 3.17
C LEU A 154 11.12 -0.49 3.93
N ASP A 155 12.38 -0.63 4.36
CA ASP A 155 13.18 0.41 5.03
C ASP A 155 13.66 1.50 4.04
N ASN A 156 12.71 2.09 3.31
CA ASN A 156 12.97 3.14 2.31
C ASN A 156 12.46 4.53 2.74
N MET A 157 11.79 4.62 3.89
CA MET A 157 11.23 5.86 4.44
C MET A 157 11.28 5.90 5.97
N ASP A 158 11.51 7.09 6.51
CA ASP A 158 11.57 7.36 7.95
C ASP A 158 10.37 6.78 8.73
N GLY A 159 10.65 5.93 9.71
CA GLY A 159 9.66 5.30 10.57
C GLY A 159 8.94 4.10 9.94
N LEU A 160 8.94 3.94 8.61
CA LEU A 160 8.06 3.00 7.91
C LEU A 160 8.23 1.56 8.38
N SER A 161 9.44 1.01 8.25
CA SER A 161 9.71 -0.40 8.52
C SER A 161 9.58 -0.73 10.02
N ALA A 162 10.16 0.09 10.91
CA ALA A 162 10.03 -0.09 12.37
C ALA A 162 8.59 0.06 12.87
N GLY A 163 7.80 0.99 12.33
CA GLY A 163 6.41 1.17 12.75
C GLY A 163 5.46 0.11 12.21
N VAL A 164 5.65 -0.36 10.96
CA VAL A 164 4.91 -1.51 10.44
C VAL A 164 5.22 -2.76 11.27
N ALA A 165 6.49 -2.98 11.62
CA ALA A 165 6.89 -4.07 12.53
C ALA A 165 6.25 -3.94 13.92
N ALA A 166 6.19 -2.72 14.48
CA ALA A 166 5.56 -2.48 15.78
C ALA A 166 4.06 -2.80 15.75
N ILE A 167 3.34 -2.32 14.73
CA ILE A 167 1.91 -2.61 14.54
C ILE A 167 1.69 -4.12 14.39
N ALA A 168 2.45 -4.79 13.52
CA ALA A 168 2.37 -6.23 13.34
C ALA A 168 2.62 -6.99 14.66
N THR A 169 3.61 -6.55 15.45
CA THR A 169 3.93 -7.15 16.75
C THR A 169 2.82 -6.92 17.78
N ILE A 170 2.18 -5.74 17.80
CA ILE A 170 1.01 -5.46 18.65
C ILE A 170 -0.10 -6.48 18.36
N PHE A 171 -0.48 -6.63 17.09
CA PHE A 171 -1.55 -7.54 16.71
C PHE A 171 -1.17 -9.01 16.91
N LEU A 172 0.09 -9.38 16.70
CA LEU A 172 0.60 -10.72 17.03
C LEU A 172 0.50 -10.98 18.54
N ALA A 173 0.96 -10.05 19.38
CA ALA A 173 0.91 -10.18 20.84
C ALA A 173 -0.54 -10.27 21.35
N LEU A 174 -1.44 -9.43 20.81
CA LEU A 174 -2.87 -9.50 21.11
C LEU A 174 -3.48 -10.84 20.69
N HIS A 175 -3.16 -11.32 19.49
CA HIS A 175 -3.64 -12.61 19.01
C HIS A 175 -3.18 -13.76 19.92
N ILE A 176 -1.91 -13.78 20.33
CA ILE A 176 -1.37 -14.78 21.25
C ILE A 176 -2.07 -14.70 22.62
N TYR A 177 -2.26 -13.48 23.15
CA TYR A 177 -2.87 -13.28 24.46
C TYR A 177 -4.35 -13.70 24.51
N LEU A 178 -5.09 -13.42 23.43
CA LEU A 178 -6.51 -13.73 23.30
C LEU A 178 -6.76 -15.19 22.88
N SER A 179 -5.74 -15.90 22.39
CA SER A 179 -5.89 -17.28 21.91
C SER A 179 -6.28 -18.24 23.06
N PRO A 180 -7.29 -19.11 22.85
CA PRO A 180 -7.79 -20.03 23.90
C PRO A 180 -6.79 -21.12 24.33
N VAL A 181 -5.74 -21.35 23.55
CA VAL A 181 -4.80 -22.48 23.77
C VAL A 181 -3.71 -22.05 24.73
N GLY A 182 -3.79 -22.51 25.98
CA GLY A 182 -2.81 -22.29 27.05
C GLY A 182 -1.57 -23.18 26.95
N SER A 183 -0.85 -23.19 25.82
CA SER A 183 0.45 -23.85 25.73
C SER A 183 1.54 -22.97 26.37
N ALA A 184 2.47 -23.57 27.12
CA ALA A 184 3.63 -22.87 27.72
C ALA A 184 4.46 -22.09 26.69
N SER A 185 4.46 -22.52 25.43
CA SER A 185 5.08 -21.83 24.29
C SER A 185 4.48 -20.44 24.03
N ASN A 186 3.19 -20.23 24.26
CA ASN A 186 2.52 -18.94 24.02
C ASN A 186 3.01 -17.86 24.99
N GLY A 187 3.30 -18.22 26.24
CA GLY A 187 3.90 -17.30 27.22
C GLY A 187 5.30 -16.85 26.81
N SER A 188 6.15 -17.79 26.38
CA SER A 188 7.51 -17.49 25.91
C SER A 188 7.53 -16.60 24.66
N LEU A 189 6.65 -16.88 23.70
CA LEU A 189 6.51 -16.10 22.48
C LEU A 189 5.97 -14.70 22.77
N LEU A 190 4.98 -14.58 23.67
CA LEU A 190 4.41 -13.30 24.08
C LEU A 190 5.47 -12.42 24.76
N LEU A 191 6.27 -12.98 25.66
CA LEU A 191 7.35 -12.24 26.33
C LEU A 191 8.38 -11.69 25.34
N LEU A 192 8.84 -12.52 24.39
CA LEU A 192 9.75 -12.07 23.33
C LEU A 192 9.11 -10.99 22.46
N SER A 193 7.83 -11.15 22.10
CA SER A 193 7.07 -10.18 21.29
C SER A 193 6.95 -8.83 21.99
N LEU A 194 6.71 -8.81 23.30
CA LEU A 194 6.60 -7.59 24.08
C LEU A 194 7.94 -6.89 24.29
N ALA A 195 9.03 -7.63 24.52
CA ALA A 195 10.38 -7.06 24.56
C ALA A 195 10.78 -6.48 23.19
N TYR A 196 10.48 -7.19 22.11
CA TYR A 196 10.71 -6.73 20.74
C TYR A 196 9.90 -5.47 20.41
N LEU A 197 8.61 -5.44 20.77
CA LEU A 197 7.74 -4.27 20.62
C LEU A 197 8.27 -3.06 21.38
N GLY A 198 8.69 -3.24 22.64
CA GLY A 198 9.25 -2.15 23.44
C GLY A 198 10.47 -1.51 22.78
N ALA A 199 11.40 -2.34 22.29
CA ALA A 199 12.59 -1.87 21.58
C ALA A 199 12.24 -1.08 20.29
N LEU A 200 11.28 -1.58 19.50
CA LEU A 200 10.81 -0.90 18.29
C LEU A 200 10.18 0.46 18.61
N LEU A 201 9.28 0.52 19.61
CA LEU A 201 8.63 1.76 20.01
C LEU A 201 9.63 2.80 20.54
N GLY A 202 10.64 2.36 21.31
CA GLY A 202 11.68 3.25 21.81
C GLY A 202 12.58 3.80 20.70
N PHE A 203 12.92 2.96 19.72
CA PHE A 203 13.66 3.39 18.52
C PHE A 203 12.85 4.35 17.64
N LEU A 204 11.55 4.09 17.48
CA LEU A 204 10.66 4.85 16.61
C LEU A 204 10.59 6.34 16.99
N ILE A 205 10.76 6.69 18.27
CA ILE A 205 10.86 8.09 18.74
C ILE A 205 11.93 8.88 17.97
N TYR A 206 13.05 8.23 17.64
CA TYR A 206 14.18 8.86 16.96
C TYR A 206 14.19 8.64 15.45
N ASN A 207 13.44 7.66 14.96
CA ASN A 207 13.37 7.28 13.56
C ASN A 207 12.13 7.83 12.83
N PHE A 208 11.09 8.24 13.56
CA PHE A 208 9.91 8.85 12.96
C PHE A 208 10.25 10.15 12.26
N ASN A 209 9.63 10.40 11.10
CA ASN A 209 9.99 11.50 10.21
C ASN A 209 9.90 12.88 10.90
N PRO A 210 10.94 13.74 10.85
CA PRO A 210 12.23 13.51 10.21
C PRO A 210 13.15 12.64 11.09
N ALA A 211 13.67 11.56 10.50
CA ALA A 211 14.53 10.62 11.20
C ALA A 211 15.85 11.28 11.64
N SER A 212 16.28 10.92 12.84
CA SER A 212 17.53 11.39 13.44
C SER A 212 18.64 10.33 13.40
N ILE A 213 18.25 9.07 13.19
CA ILE A 213 19.09 7.88 13.03
C ILE A 213 18.33 6.84 12.19
N PHE A 214 19.04 6.13 11.31
CA PHE A 214 18.55 5.00 10.54
C PHE A 214 18.99 3.69 11.16
N MET A 215 18.17 2.66 11.00
CA MET A 215 18.46 1.35 11.57
C MET A 215 19.55 0.59 10.82
N GLY A 216 19.68 0.84 9.51
CA GLY A 216 20.63 0.13 8.65
C GLY A 216 20.18 -1.30 8.34
N ASP A 217 21.01 -2.03 7.62
CA ASP A 217 20.78 -3.42 7.27
C ASP A 217 20.83 -4.32 8.52
N ALA A 218 21.66 -3.97 9.51
CA ALA A 218 21.67 -4.65 10.81
C ALA A 218 20.28 -4.68 11.46
N GLY A 219 19.59 -3.54 11.47
CA GLY A 219 18.27 -3.42 12.07
C GLY A 219 17.18 -4.05 11.23
N SER A 220 17.14 -3.75 9.93
CA SER A 220 16.05 -4.21 9.07
C SER A 220 16.06 -5.74 8.85
N LEU A 221 17.23 -6.37 8.75
CA LEU A 221 17.33 -7.84 8.71
C LEU A 221 16.92 -8.48 10.04
N PHE A 222 17.37 -7.92 11.16
CA PHE A 222 16.98 -8.39 12.49
C PHE A 222 15.46 -8.31 12.69
N ILE A 223 14.86 -7.16 12.38
CA ILE A 223 13.42 -6.91 12.48
C ILE A 223 12.64 -7.92 11.64
N GLY A 224 13.00 -8.05 10.37
CA GLY A 224 12.30 -8.94 9.44
C GLY A 224 12.40 -10.40 9.86
N PHE A 225 13.59 -10.86 10.24
CA PHE A 225 13.78 -12.25 10.68
C PHE A 225 13.07 -12.55 11.99
N MET A 226 13.17 -11.68 12.99
CA MET A 226 12.50 -11.88 14.28
C MET A 226 10.99 -11.99 14.08
N LEU A 227 10.38 -11.08 13.32
CA LEU A 227 8.94 -11.12 13.10
C LEU A 227 8.50 -12.32 12.24
N ALA A 228 9.29 -12.72 11.24
CA ALA A 228 9.06 -13.94 10.47
C ALA A 228 9.13 -15.19 11.37
N SER A 229 10.11 -15.25 12.26
CA SER A 229 10.29 -16.35 13.21
C SER A 229 9.14 -16.44 14.22
N GLN A 230 8.68 -15.30 14.75
CA GLN A 230 7.62 -15.24 15.75
C GLN A 230 6.26 -15.60 15.15
N THR A 231 5.96 -15.14 13.93
CA THR A 231 4.73 -15.52 13.22
C THR A 231 4.72 -17.00 12.86
N MET A 232 5.87 -17.57 12.47
CA MET A 232 6.00 -19.01 12.23
C MET A 232 5.76 -19.83 13.51
N VAL A 233 6.42 -19.48 14.62
CA VAL A 233 6.23 -20.15 15.92
C VAL A 233 4.77 -20.04 16.39
N GLY A 234 4.15 -18.86 16.25
CA GLY A 234 2.76 -18.63 16.62
C GLY A 234 1.76 -19.47 15.82
N THR A 235 2.09 -19.87 14.60
CA THR A 235 1.24 -20.76 13.78
C THR A 235 1.44 -22.24 14.07
N ALA A 236 2.65 -22.64 14.46
CA ALA A 236 2.95 -24.04 14.81
C ALA A 236 2.14 -24.50 16.04
N SER A 237 1.83 -23.59 16.98
CA SER A 237 0.96 -23.90 18.12
C SER A 237 -0.52 -24.10 17.76
N LEU A 238 -0.94 -23.67 16.56
CA LEU A 238 -2.31 -23.84 16.04
C LEU A 238 -2.49 -25.16 15.25
N GLY A 239 -1.41 -25.71 14.68
CA GLY A 239 -1.44 -26.89 13.80
C GLY A 239 -1.64 -28.24 14.50
N VAL A 240 -1.53 -28.30 15.83
CA VAL A 240 -1.68 -29.54 16.62
C VAL A 240 -3.15 -29.96 16.81
N SER A 241 -4.10 -29.06 16.55
CA SER A 241 -5.54 -29.30 16.61
C SER A 241 -6.09 -29.68 15.22
N GLY A 242 -6.05 -30.97 14.89
CA GLY A 242 -6.26 -31.53 13.56
C GLY A 242 -7.67 -31.38 12.95
N GLY A 243 -7.92 -30.27 12.25
CA GLY A 243 -9.09 -30.10 11.38
C GLY A 243 -8.75 -29.39 10.07
N SER A 244 -9.24 -29.89 8.93
CA SER A 244 -8.96 -29.36 7.58
C SER A 244 -9.41 -27.90 7.38
N PHE A 245 -10.35 -27.42 8.19
CA PHE A 245 -10.85 -26.03 8.18
C PHE A 245 -10.04 -25.06 9.07
N HIS A 246 -9.09 -25.56 9.90
CA HIS A 246 -8.14 -24.73 10.66
C HIS A 246 -6.95 -24.25 9.81
N VAL A 247 -6.68 -24.89 8.67
CA VAL A 247 -5.55 -24.55 7.78
C VAL A 247 -5.66 -23.12 7.22
N MET A 248 -6.89 -22.66 6.94
CA MET A 248 -7.13 -21.29 6.49
C MET A 248 -6.64 -20.25 7.50
N SER A 249 -6.95 -20.43 8.79
CA SER A 249 -6.50 -19.51 9.83
C SER A 249 -4.99 -19.60 10.07
N VAL A 250 -4.41 -20.81 10.02
CA VAL A 250 -2.96 -21.05 10.15
C VAL A 250 -2.15 -20.29 9.09
N ILE A 251 -2.68 -20.15 7.88
CA ILE A 251 -2.03 -19.39 6.79
C ILE A 251 -2.44 -17.91 6.82
N ALA A 252 -3.71 -17.60 7.06
CA ALA A 252 -4.22 -16.23 6.96
C ALA A 252 -3.64 -15.32 8.05
N ILE A 253 -3.54 -15.79 9.29
CA ILE A 253 -3.05 -15.00 10.43
C ILE A 253 -1.64 -14.42 10.18
N PRO A 254 -0.60 -15.22 9.88
CA PRO A 254 0.75 -14.70 9.67
C PRO A 254 0.82 -13.79 8.44
N VAL A 255 0.07 -14.10 7.37
CA VAL A 255 0.01 -13.29 6.14
C VAL A 255 -0.65 -11.93 6.40
N LEU A 256 -1.74 -11.90 7.17
CA LEU A 256 -2.43 -10.65 7.52
C LEU A 256 -1.59 -9.80 8.49
N ILE A 257 -0.93 -10.40 9.48
CA ILE A 257 -0.02 -9.66 10.38
C ILE A 257 1.12 -9.01 9.60
N LEU A 258 1.68 -9.72 8.62
CA LEU A 258 2.79 -9.26 7.76
C LEU A 258 2.32 -8.70 6.41
N PHE A 259 1.08 -8.23 6.34
CA PHE A 259 0.43 -7.90 5.09
C PHE A 259 1.20 -6.83 4.29
N VAL A 260 1.58 -5.72 4.92
CA VAL A 260 2.23 -4.61 4.20
C VAL A 260 3.60 -4.99 3.61
N PRO A 261 4.55 -5.60 4.36
CA PRO A 261 5.82 -6.05 3.78
C PRO A 261 5.63 -7.04 2.62
N ILE A 262 4.74 -8.02 2.78
CA ILE A 262 4.45 -9.04 1.76
C ILE A 262 3.89 -8.37 0.50
N MET A 263 2.88 -7.53 0.69
CA MET A 263 2.18 -6.89 -0.40
C MET A 263 3.10 -5.89 -1.12
N ASP A 264 3.87 -5.06 -0.42
CA ASP A 264 4.73 -4.04 -1.07
C ASP A 264 5.83 -4.71 -1.90
N THR A 265 6.48 -5.73 -1.34
CA THR A 265 7.52 -6.51 -2.04
C THR A 265 6.94 -7.25 -3.24
N GLY A 266 5.77 -7.88 -3.07
CA GLY A 266 5.06 -8.57 -4.15
C GLY A 266 4.65 -7.61 -5.26
N PHE A 267 4.12 -6.44 -4.90
CA PHE A 267 3.70 -5.40 -5.82
C PHE A 267 4.87 -4.83 -6.61
N VAL A 268 5.98 -4.47 -5.96
CA VAL A 268 7.19 -3.99 -6.65
C VAL A 268 7.75 -5.07 -7.57
N SER A 269 7.84 -6.32 -7.11
CA SER A 269 8.34 -7.44 -7.92
C SER A 269 7.47 -7.68 -9.15
N PHE A 270 6.14 -7.65 -8.98
CA PHE A 270 5.18 -7.78 -10.07
C PHE A 270 5.32 -6.64 -11.08
N MET A 271 5.38 -5.39 -10.61
CA MET A 271 5.52 -4.22 -11.48
C MET A 271 6.87 -4.22 -12.21
N ARG A 272 7.97 -4.55 -11.55
CA ARG A 272 9.29 -4.64 -12.20
C ARG A 272 9.28 -5.71 -13.28
N ARG A 273 8.74 -6.90 -13.02
CA ARG A 273 8.61 -7.97 -14.03
C ARG A 273 7.76 -7.53 -15.22
N LEU A 274 6.61 -6.91 -14.96
CA LEU A 274 5.70 -6.40 -15.98
C LEU A 274 6.38 -5.39 -16.91
N PHE A 275 7.21 -4.50 -16.35
CA PHE A 275 7.97 -3.49 -17.08
C PHE A 275 9.39 -3.94 -17.47
N ARG A 276 9.69 -5.26 -17.42
CA ARG A 276 10.98 -5.88 -17.76
C ARG A 276 12.19 -5.25 -17.06
N ARG A 277 12.02 -4.82 -15.81
CA ARG A 277 13.08 -4.32 -14.94
C ARG A 277 13.57 -5.43 -14.01
N PRO A 278 14.88 -5.49 -13.72
CA PRO A 278 15.42 -6.47 -12.78
C PRO A 278 14.87 -6.22 -11.36
N ILE A 279 14.41 -7.27 -10.70
CA ILE A 279 13.88 -7.21 -9.33
C ILE A 279 14.98 -6.84 -8.32
N SER A 280 16.23 -7.23 -8.60
CA SER A 280 17.40 -7.04 -7.72
C SER A 280 17.95 -5.61 -7.66
N LYS A 281 17.55 -4.70 -8.57
CA LYS A 281 18.01 -3.31 -8.50
C LYS A 281 17.12 -2.50 -7.56
N GLY A 282 17.73 -1.78 -6.61
CA GLY A 282 17.02 -0.80 -5.78
C GLY A 282 16.37 0.30 -6.62
N GLY A 283 15.24 0.84 -6.16
CA GLY A 283 14.48 1.82 -6.94
C GLY A 283 13.41 2.54 -6.11
N ARG A 284 12.93 3.68 -6.62
CA ARG A 284 11.89 4.52 -5.99
C ARG A 284 10.45 4.07 -6.33
N ASP A 285 10.23 2.80 -6.63
CA ASP A 285 8.95 2.26 -7.13
C ASP A 285 8.09 1.54 -6.09
N HIS A 286 8.51 1.56 -4.83
CA HIS A 286 7.73 1.11 -3.69
C HIS A 286 6.41 1.89 -3.55
N SER A 287 5.44 1.29 -2.86
CA SER A 287 4.11 1.88 -2.65
C SER A 287 4.21 3.23 -1.94
N SER A 288 5.14 3.30 -0.99
CA SER A 288 5.53 4.48 -0.22
C SER A 288 5.92 5.65 -1.16
N HIS A 289 6.84 5.40 -2.10
CA HIS A 289 7.28 6.38 -3.08
C HIS A 289 6.21 6.73 -4.12
N ARG A 290 5.38 5.77 -4.54
CA ARG A 290 4.25 6.05 -5.46
C ARG A 290 3.23 6.99 -4.83
N MET A 291 2.96 6.84 -3.53
CA MET A 291 2.12 7.79 -2.79
C MET A 291 2.75 9.19 -2.72
N VAL A 292 4.07 9.27 -2.53
CA VAL A 292 4.77 10.57 -2.58
C VAL A 292 4.70 11.17 -3.99
N ALA A 293 4.83 10.36 -5.05
CA ALA A 293 4.74 10.81 -6.44
C ALA A 293 3.36 11.37 -6.82
N ILE A 294 2.27 10.88 -6.21
CA ILE A 294 0.93 11.47 -6.38
C ILE A 294 0.74 12.75 -5.55
N GLY A 295 1.63 13.09 -4.62
CA GLY A 295 1.61 14.34 -3.84
C GLY A 295 1.40 14.16 -2.34
N PHE A 296 1.50 12.94 -1.80
CA PHE A 296 1.45 12.75 -0.35
C PHE A 296 2.78 13.20 0.25
N SER A 297 2.74 13.78 1.46
CA SER A 297 3.97 13.94 2.23
C SER A 297 4.48 12.58 2.70
N GLU A 298 5.77 12.48 2.98
CA GLU A 298 6.37 11.22 3.47
C GLU A 298 5.63 10.66 4.69
N ARG A 299 5.37 11.53 5.67
CA ARG A 299 4.56 11.21 6.86
C ARG A 299 3.19 10.64 6.50
N LYS A 300 2.50 11.24 5.53
CA LYS A 300 1.17 10.77 5.10
C LYS A 300 1.24 9.40 4.45
N ALA A 301 2.23 9.15 3.60
CA ALA A 301 2.42 7.83 2.98
C ALA A 301 2.68 6.76 4.05
N VAL A 302 3.52 7.04 5.06
CA VAL A 302 3.77 6.12 6.18
C VAL A 302 2.50 5.87 7.00
N MET A 303 1.75 6.92 7.36
CA MET A 303 0.49 6.78 8.10
C MET A 303 -0.56 5.94 7.37
N VAL A 304 -0.61 6.01 6.03
CA VAL A 304 -1.51 5.17 5.22
C VAL A 304 -1.09 3.69 5.30
N LEU A 305 0.21 3.40 5.21
CA LEU A 305 0.70 2.02 5.34
C LEU A 305 0.52 1.47 6.76
N TYR A 306 0.63 2.32 7.79
CA TYR A 306 0.25 1.97 9.16
C TYR A 306 -1.23 1.65 9.27
N LEU A 307 -2.10 2.44 8.64
CA LEU A 307 -3.54 2.17 8.62
C LEU A 307 -3.85 0.81 7.97
N PHE A 308 -3.26 0.49 6.82
CA PHE A 308 -3.44 -0.82 6.20
C PHE A 308 -2.92 -1.96 7.07
N SER A 309 -1.79 -1.77 7.75
CA SER A 309 -1.24 -2.75 8.70
C SER A 309 -2.18 -2.96 9.88
N ALA A 310 -2.72 -1.89 10.45
CA ALA A 310 -3.65 -1.95 11.57
C ALA A 310 -4.99 -2.58 11.18
N LEU A 311 -5.55 -2.21 10.03
CA LEU A 311 -6.77 -2.83 9.50
C LEU A 311 -6.57 -4.34 9.28
N SER A 312 -5.43 -4.76 8.72
CA SER A 312 -5.08 -6.18 8.57
C SER A 312 -5.00 -6.91 9.91
N GLY A 313 -4.39 -6.25 10.91
CA GLY A 313 -4.34 -6.74 12.28
C GLY A 313 -5.72 -6.89 12.92
N PHE A 314 -6.62 -5.93 12.72
CA PHE A 314 -8.01 -6.04 13.19
C PHE A 314 -8.76 -7.19 12.50
N VAL A 315 -8.57 -7.38 11.19
CA VAL A 315 -9.12 -8.55 10.48
C VAL A 315 -8.58 -9.83 11.11
N THR A 316 -7.28 -9.90 11.41
CA THR A 316 -6.64 -11.05 12.08
C THR A 316 -7.31 -11.39 13.41
N LEU A 317 -7.57 -10.40 14.26
CA LEU A 317 -8.26 -10.63 15.53
C LEU A 317 -9.72 -11.02 15.32
N ALA A 318 -10.41 -10.38 14.38
CA ALA A 318 -11.82 -10.68 14.10
C ALA A 318 -12.03 -12.12 13.61
N ILE A 319 -11.17 -12.63 12.71
CA ILE A 319 -11.33 -13.97 12.15
C ILE A 319 -11.19 -15.10 13.18
N THR A 320 -10.59 -14.83 14.34
CA THR A 320 -10.49 -15.82 15.43
C THR A 320 -11.77 -16.01 16.24
N GLY A 321 -12.65 -15.00 16.26
CA GLY A 321 -13.91 -15.02 17.02
C GLY A 321 -15.16 -15.14 16.15
N LEU A 322 -15.03 -14.99 14.84
CA LEU A 322 -16.13 -15.04 13.89
C LEU A 322 -16.29 -16.43 13.28
N SER A 323 -17.50 -16.73 12.80
CA SER A 323 -17.75 -17.94 12.01
C SER A 323 -16.91 -17.93 10.73
N THR A 324 -16.56 -19.10 10.22
CA THR A 324 -15.71 -19.26 9.02
C THR A 324 -16.21 -18.44 7.82
N TYR A 325 -17.52 -18.40 7.60
CA TYR A 325 -18.12 -17.65 6.49
C TYR A 325 -17.94 -16.13 6.64
N THR A 326 -18.17 -15.62 7.84
CA THR A 326 -17.97 -14.20 8.15
C THR A 326 -16.49 -13.84 8.06
N SER A 327 -15.59 -14.73 8.49
CA SER A 327 -14.15 -14.57 8.37
C SER A 327 -13.68 -14.49 6.91
N ILE A 328 -14.20 -15.37 6.04
CA ILE A 328 -13.92 -15.34 4.60
C ILE A 328 -14.46 -14.03 3.98
N ALA A 329 -15.70 -13.65 4.29
CA ALA A 329 -16.32 -12.44 3.76
C ALA A 329 -15.56 -11.17 4.18
N LEU A 330 -15.20 -11.07 5.46
CA LEU A 330 -14.41 -9.95 5.99
C LEU A 330 -13.03 -9.88 5.35
N THR A 331 -12.36 -11.02 5.20
CA THR A 331 -11.04 -11.09 4.56
C THR A 331 -11.13 -10.71 3.08
N ALA A 332 -12.13 -11.22 2.36
CA ALA A 332 -12.35 -10.87 0.95
C ALA A 332 -12.66 -9.37 0.77
N PHE A 333 -13.46 -8.80 1.66
CA PHE A 333 -13.74 -7.36 1.67
C PHE A 333 -12.48 -6.51 1.92
N TYR A 334 -11.65 -6.91 2.90
CA TYR A 334 -10.36 -6.26 3.13
C TYR A 334 -9.43 -6.35 1.90
N LEU A 335 -9.30 -7.54 1.31
CA LEU A 335 -8.50 -7.75 0.11
C LEU A 335 -9.02 -6.96 -1.09
N LEU A 336 -10.34 -6.71 -1.16
CA LEU A 336 -10.92 -5.84 -2.19
C LEU A 336 -10.43 -4.39 -2.05
N ILE A 337 -10.44 -3.84 -0.83
CA ILE A 337 -9.97 -2.48 -0.54
C ILE A 337 -8.48 -2.36 -0.89
N VAL A 338 -7.69 -3.37 -0.50
CA VAL A 338 -6.28 -3.49 -0.85
C VAL A 338 -6.09 -3.47 -2.36
N LEU A 339 -6.78 -4.37 -3.07
CA LEU A 339 -6.61 -4.52 -4.52
C LEU A 339 -6.97 -3.22 -5.23
N PHE A 340 -8.04 -2.56 -4.79
CA PHE A 340 -8.42 -1.25 -5.30
C PHE A 340 -7.31 -0.19 -5.10
N PHE A 341 -6.75 -0.09 -3.89
CA PHE A 341 -5.70 0.88 -3.59
C PHE A 341 -4.40 0.61 -4.36
N TRP A 342 -3.97 -0.65 -4.47
CA TRP A 342 -2.72 -1.00 -5.14
C TRP A 342 -2.81 -0.98 -6.66
N THR A 343 -3.97 -1.31 -7.23
CA THR A 343 -4.22 -1.11 -8.66
C THR A 343 -4.18 0.38 -9.02
N TYR A 344 -4.68 1.26 -8.14
CA TYR A 344 -4.51 2.71 -8.28
C TYR A 344 -3.03 3.11 -8.28
N LEU A 345 -2.25 2.70 -7.27
CA LEU A 345 -0.81 3.01 -7.20
C LEU A 345 -0.03 2.46 -8.39
N GLY A 346 -0.43 1.31 -8.95
CA GLY A 346 0.16 0.72 -10.15
C GLY A 346 0.09 1.63 -11.38
N LYS A 347 -0.92 2.50 -11.46
CA LYS A 347 -1.10 3.45 -12.57
C LYS A 347 -0.16 4.66 -12.49
N VAL A 348 0.36 4.97 -11.31
CA VAL A 348 1.23 6.11 -11.05
C VAL A 348 2.57 5.94 -11.78
N LYS A 349 2.98 6.95 -12.56
CA LYS A 349 4.28 7.00 -13.23
C LYS A 349 5.35 7.46 -12.24
N VAL A 350 6.29 6.57 -11.90
CA VAL A 350 7.42 6.88 -11.01
C VAL A 350 8.67 7.28 -11.79
N TYR A 351 8.93 6.62 -12.90
CA TYR A 351 10.08 6.90 -13.76
C TYR A 351 9.60 7.57 -15.05
N GLN A 352 10.30 8.63 -15.45
CA GLN A 352 10.19 9.14 -16.81
C GLN A 352 10.79 8.07 -17.72
N GLU A 353 9.97 7.45 -18.56
CA GLU A 353 10.49 6.65 -19.67
C GLU A 353 11.29 7.60 -20.55
N PRO A 354 12.49 7.21 -21.04
CA PRO A 354 13.20 8.01 -22.01
C PRO A 354 12.23 8.33 -23.15
N SER A 355 12.11 9.62 -23.47
CA SER A 355 11.30 10.10 -24.59
C SER A 355 11.88 9.51 -25.87
N LEU A 356 11.34 8.36 -26.29
CA LEU A 356 11.65 7.70 -27.57
C LEU A 356 11.29 8.55 -28.80
N LEU A 357 10.81 9.79 -28.60
CA LEU A 357 10.59 10.79 -29.64
C LEU A 357 11.90 11.38 -30.21
N SER A 358 13.08 10.94 -29.76
CA SER A 358 14.36 11.24 -30.42
C SER A 358 14.85 10.12 -31.36
N SER A 359 14.07 9.04 -31.54
CA SER A 359 14.34 8.04 -32.59
C SER A 359 13.28 8.16 -33.67
N GLU A 360 13.64 8.82 -34.76
CA GLU A 360 12.94 8.79 -36.04
C GLU A 360 12.86 7.33 -36.52
N ASP A 361 11.73 6.66 -36.28
CA ASP A 361 11.31 5.53 -37.12
C ASP A 361 9.82 5.21 -36.88
N HIS A 362 8.99 5.61 -37.84
CA HIS A 362 7.57 5.28 -37.89
C HIS A 362 7.40 3.78 -38.23
N GLY A 363 7.20 2.97 -37.20
CA GLY A 363 6.85 1.54 -37.32
C GLY A 363 6.75 0.81 -35.96
N LEU A 364 7.45 1.32 -34.93
CA LEU A 364 7.47 0.77 -33.57
C LEU A 364 6.51 1.46 -32.59
N MET A 365 6.02 2.66 -32.93
CA MET A 365 5.18 3.49 -32.04
C MET A 365 3.85 2.84 -31.70
N SER A 366 3.23 2.06 -32.60
CA SER A 366 2.02 1.30 -32.28
C SER A 366 2.31 0.18 -31.30
N VAL A 367 3.40 -0.58 -31.49
CA VAL A 367 3.78 -1.72 -30.64
C VAL A 367 4.10 -1.29 -29.20
N ILE A 368 4.77 -0.16 -29.02
CA ILE A 368 5.19 0.35 -27.70
C ILE A 368 4.03 1.02 -26.95
N LEU A 369 3.19 1.84 -27.63
CA LEU A 369 1.98 2.36 -27.01
C LEU A 369 1.00 1.24 -26.65
N ILE A 370 0.92 0.21 -27.49
CA ILE A 370 0.16 -1.02 -27.20
C ILE A 370 0.74 -1.70 -25.96
N GLU A 371 2.06 -1.93 -25.86
CA GLU A 371 2.68 -2.58 -24.70
C GLU A 371 2.44 -1.82 -23.38
N ILE A 372 2.62 -0.49 -23.36
CA ILE A 372 2.45 0.33 -22.14
C ILE A 372 0.98 0.38 -21.71
N THR A 373 0.07 0.51 -22.69
CA THR A 373 -1.37 0.54 -22.45
C THR A 373 -1.87 -0.85 -22.01
N TYR A 374 -1.35 -1.94 -22.58
CA TYR A 374 -1.68 -3.32 -22.18
C TYR A 374 -1.21 -3.64 -20.76
N LYS A 375 0.01 -3.23 -20.40
CA LYS A 375 0.59 -3.50 -19.08
C LYS A 375 -0.22 -2.89 -17.94
N ARG A 376 -0.70 -1.65 -18.10
CA ARG A 376 -1.57 -1.00 -17.10
C ARG A 376 -2.96 -1.64 -17.01
N ARG A 377 -3.49 -2.13 -18.14
CA ARG A 377 -4.79 -2.82 -18.21
C ARG A 377 -4.79 -4.17 -17.50
N ILE A 378 -3.65 -4.84 -17.39
CA ILE A 378 -3.55 -6.11 -16.66
C ILE A 378 -4.04 -5.95 -15.21
N LEU A 379 -3.70 -4.85 -14.53
CA LEU A 379 -4.18 -4.58 -13.18
C LEU A 379 -5.71 -4.42 -13.10
N GLU A 380 -6.33 -3.86 -14.13
CA GLU A 380 -7.79 -3.69 -14.22
C GLU A 380 -8.48 -5.03 -14.48
N VAL A 381 -7.91 -5.86 -15.35
CA VAL A 381 -8.40 -7.22 -15.62
C VAL A 381 -8.29 -8.09 -14.36
N LEU A 382 -7.18 -8.00 -13.61
CA LEU A 382 -7.01 -8.71 -12.34
C LEU A 382 -8.00 -8.23 -11.27
N LEU A 383 -8.25 -6.91 -11.18
CA LEU A 383 -9.29 -6.35 -10.32
C LEU A 383 -10.66 -6.90 -10.69
N ASP A 384 -11.01 -6.86 -11.97
CA ASP A 384 -12.30 -7.34 -12.45
C ASP A 384 -12.45 -8.85 -12.23
N LEU A 385 -11.41 -9.65 -12.46
CA LEU A 385 -11.39 -11.09 -12.15
C LEU A 385 -11.74 -11.36 -10.68
N PHE A 386 -11.15 -10.58 -9.77
CA PHE A 386 -11.45 -10.66 -8.35
C PHE A 386 -12.89 -10.22 -8.06
N LEU A 387 -13.36 -9.13 -8.67
CA LEU A 387 -14.75 -8.68 -8.57
C LEU A 387 -15.75 -9.73 -9.03
N VAL A 388 -15.50 -10.41 -10.17
CA VAL A 388 -16.35 -11.51 -10.65
C VAL A 388 -16.44 -12.60 -9.59
N THR A 389 -15.28 -13.03 -9.08
CA THR A 389 -15.19 -14.15 -8.13
C THR A 389 -15.91 -13.83 -6.83
N VAL A 390 -15.62 -12.66 -6.23
CA VAL A 390 -16.24 -12.22 -4.98
C VAL A 390 -17.74 -12.02 -5.15
N SER A 391 -18.18 -11.40 -6.24
CA SER A 391 -19.61 -11.18 -6.48
C SER A 391 -20.37 -12.47 -6.67
N TYR A 392 -19.81 -13.44 -7.41
CA TYR A 392 -20.47 -14.72 -7.66
C TYR A 392 -20.55 -15.57 -6.39
N TYR A 393 -19.47 -15.60 -5.60
CA TYR A 393 -19.45 -16.27 -4.30
C TYR A 393 -20.43 -15.62 -3.30
N THR A 394 -20.43 -14.29 -3.22
CA THR A 394 -21.36 -13.54 -2.36
C THR A 394 -22.81 -13.76 -2.79
N ALA A 395 -23.09 -13.84 -4.09
CA ALA A 395 -24.43 -14.11 -4.59
C ALA A 395 -24.94 -15.51 -4.18
N TYR A 396 -24.06 -16.52 -4.17
CA TYR A 396 -24.40 -17.84 -3.65
C TYR A 396 -24.71 -17.80 -2.15
N LEU A 397 -23.82 -17.18 -1.35
CA LEU A 397 -24.03 -17.07 0.09
C LEU A 397 -25.31 -16.33 0.44
N LEU A 398 -25.60 -15.20 -0.22
CA LEU A 398 -26.84 -14.45 -0.02
C LEU A 398 -28.07 -15.27 -0.40
N ARG A 399 -27.99 -16.09 -1.46
CA ARG A 399 -29.12 -16.91 -1.90
C ARG A 399 -29.48 -18.01 -0.92
N PHE A 400 -28.47 -18.61 -0.28
CA PHE A 400 -28.60 -19.77 0.62
C PHE A 400 -28.39 -19.40 2.08
N GLU A 401 -28.52 -18.12 2.43
CA GLU A 401 -28.44 -17.62 3.82
C GLU A 401 -27.14 -18.04 4.53
N GLY A 402 -26.04 -18.12 3.77
CA GLY A 402 -24.72 -18.51 4.26
C GLY A 402 -24.49 -20.02 4.41
N THR A 403 -25.45 -20.87 4.03
CA THR A 403 -25.31 -22.34 4.10
C THR A 403 -24.70 -22.92 2.82
N LEU A 404 -23.71 -23.81 2.97
CA LEU A 404 -23.15 -24.59 1.87
C LEU A 404 -23.98 -25.86 1.69
N GLY A 405 -24.94 -25.83 0.76
CA GLY A 405 -25.77 -26.98 0.45
C GLY A 405 -25.08 -27.99 -0.48
N ALA A 406 -25.77 -29.11 -0.78
CA ALA A 406 -25.30 -30.13 -1.72
C ALA A 406 -24.94 -29.58 -3.12
N ASN A 407 -25.50 -28.43 -3.50
CA ASN A 407 -25.26 -27.77 -4.77
C ASN A 407 -23.96 -26.94 -4.81
N PHE A 408 -23.20 -26.86 -3.72
CA PHE A 408 -22.00 -26.03 -3.66
C PHE A 408 -20.87 -26.53 -4.57
N ASP A 409 -20.71 -27.85 -4.70
CA ASP A 409 -19.71 -28.44 -5.61
C ASP A 409 -20.01 -28.06 -7.08
N PHE A 410 -21.29 -28.12 -7.46
CA PHE A 410 -21.74 -27.68 -8.77
C PHE A 410 -21.52 -26.17 -8.99
N PHE A 411 -21.75 -25.36 -7.96
CA PHE A 411 -21.46 -23.93 -7.99
C PHE A 411 -19.95 -23.63 -8.18
N LEU A 412 -19.05 -24.37 -7.54
CA LEU A 412 -17.62 -24.21 -7.75
C LEU A 412 -17.20 -24.59 -9.17
N LYS A 413 -17.84 -25.61 -9.76
CA LYS A 413 -17.62 -26.00 -11.16
C LYS A 413 -18.09 -24.95 -12.16
N SER A 414 -19.09 -24.13 -11.85
CA SER A 414 -19.55 -23.05 -12.73
C SER A 414 -18.72 -21.76 -12.65
N LEU A 415 -17.96 -21.56 -11.56
CA LEU A 415 -17.17 -20.34 -11.35
C LEU A 415 -16.19 -20.03 -12.51
N PRO A 416 -15.39 -20.97 -13.04
CA PRO A 416 -14.51 -20.69 -14.19
C PRO A 416 -15.26 -20.24 -15.44
N ILE A 417 -16.47 -20.78 -15.68
CA ILE A 417 -17.33 -20.41 -16.81
C ILE A 417 -17.82 -18.97 -16.65
N VAL A 418 -18.29 -18.61 -15.46
CA VAL A 418 -18.75 -17.24 -15.14
C VAL A 418 -17.61 -16.24 -15.33
N ILE A 419 -16.42 -16.56 -14.83
CA ILE A 419 -15.21 -15.75 -15.01
C ILE A 419 -14.91 -15.54 -16.50
N ALA A 420 -14.83 -16.63 -17.28
CA ALA A 420 -14.49 -16.56 -18.69
C ALA A 420 -15.50 -15.71 -19.48
N CYS A 421 -16.80 -15.96 -19.29
CA CYS A 421 -17.86 -15.24 -19.98
C CYS A 421 -17.88 -13.75 -19.60
N GLN A 422 -17.69 -13.44 -18.31
CA GLN A 422 -17.75 -12.06 -17.84
C GLN A 422 -16.56 -11.23 -18.33
N ILE A 423 -15.34 -11.78 -18.23
CA ILE A 423 -14.13 -11.10 -18.71
C ILE A 423 -14.17 -10.93 -20.23
N LEU A 424 -14.60 -11.96 -20.98
CA LEU A 424 -14.77 -11.87 -22.43
C LEU A 424 -15.79 -10.78 -22.80
N SER A 425 -16.94 -10.72 -22.12
CA SER A 425 -17.95 -9.68 -22.36
C SER A 425 -17.38 -8.29 -22.10
N MET A 426 -16.70 -8.07 -20.97
CA MET A 426 -16.06 -6.78 -20.66
C MET A 426 -15.01 -6.38 -21.71
N PHE A 427 -14.26 -7.34 -22.23
CA PHE A 427 -13.31 -7.12 -23.31
C PHE A 427 -13.99 -6.69 -24.62
N LEU A 428 -15.04 -7.40 -25.04
CA LEU A 428 -15.79 -7.13 -26.28
C LEU A 428 -16.51 -5.78 -26.24
N PHE A 429 -17.12 -5.44 -25.11
CA PHE A 429 -17.79 -4.14 -24.90
C PHE A 429 -16.81 -2.98 -24.66
N GLY A 430 -15.50 -3.22 -24.73
CA GLY A 430 -14.49 -2.18 -24.68
C GLY A 430 -14.34 -1.52 -23.29
N VAL A 431 -14.72 -2.22 -22.22
CA VAL A 431 -14.56 -1.72 -20.82
C VAL A 431 -13.11 -1.34 -20.54
N TYR A 432 -12.16 -2.05 -21.15
CA TYR A 432 -10.72 -1.81 -21.02
C TYR A 432 -10.16 -0.80 -22.04
N ARG A 433 -10.97 -0.32 -23.01
CA ARG A 433 -10.49 0.54 -24.12
C ARG A 433 -10.57 2.04 -23.83
N GLY A 434 -11.29 2.47 -22.80
CA GLY A 434 -11.54 3.89 -22.52
C GLY A 434 -10.31 4.69 -22.07
N VAL A 435 -10.16 5.91 -22.60
CA VAL A 435 -9.24 6.94 -22.07
C VAL A 435 -9.98 7.68 -20.95
N TRP A 436 -9.50 7.51 -19.72
CA TRP A 436 -10.25 7.75 -18.49
C TRP A 436 -10.59 9.22 -18.19
N GLU A 437 -9.99 10.18 -18.89
CA GLU A 437 -10.21 11.62 -18.65
C GLU A 437 -11.61 12.13 -19.06
N ALA A 438 -12.45 11.29 -19.68
CA ALA A 438 -13.79 11.65 -20.13
C ALA A 438 -14.91 10.72 -19.63
N THR A 439 -14.69 10.00 -18.51
CA THR A 439 -15.74 9.12 -17.97
C THR A 439 -16.99 9.92 -17.59
N GLY A 440 -18.06 9.76 -18.37
CA GLY A 440 -19.37 10.38 -18.13
C GLY A 440 -20.43 9.33 -17.81
N MET A 441 -21.69 9.76 -17.69
CA MET A 441 -22.84 8.85 -17.54
C MET A 441 -22.95 7.82 -18.68
N ARG A 442 -22.34 8.09 -19.83
CA ARG A 442 -22.32 7.21 -21.01
C ARG A 442 -21.51 5.92 -20.78
N ASP A 443 -20.47 5.96 -19.95
CA ASP A 443 -19.62 4.80 -19.69
C ASP A 443 -20.28 3.80 -18.75
N LEU A 444 -21.11 4.30 -17.82
CA LEU A 444 -21.94 3.47 -16.93
C LEU A 444 -22.86 2.55 -17.74
N VAL A 445 -23.47 3.07 -18.81
CA VAL A 445 -24.31 2.27 -19.71
C VAL A 445 -23.49 1.17 -20.40
N GLY A 446 -22.24 1.46 -20.78
CA GLY A 446 -21.31 0.46 -21.32
C GLY A 446 -21.01 -0.66 -20.33
N TYR A 447 -20.76 -0.32 -19.07
CA TYR A 447 -20.50 -1.30 -18.01
C TYR A 447 -21.72 -2.18 -17.74
N ILE A 448 -22.92 -1.59 -17.63
CA ILE A 448 -24.16 -2.34 -17.43
C ILE A 448 -24.37 -3.32 -18.59
N LYS A 449 -24.22 -2.88 -19.85
CA LYS A 449 -24.34 -3.77 -21.01
C LYS A 449 -23.35 -4.93 -20.96
N ALA A 450 -22.09 -4.66 -20.64
CA ALA A 450 -21.05 -5.68 -20.52
C ALA A 450 -21.35 -6.71 -19.41
N VAL A 451 -21.81 -6.24 -18.24
CA VAL A 451 -22.20 -7.11 -17.12
C VAL A 451 -23.43 -7.95 -17.47
N THR A 452 -24.45 -7.34 -18.08
CA THR A 452 -25.67 -8.03 -18.50
C THR A 452 -25.36 -9.14 -19.51
N VAL A 453 -24.64 -8.84 -20.59
CA VAL A 453 -24.32 -9.84 -21.62
C VAL A 453 -23.45 -10.96 -21.06
N GLY A 454 -22.44 -10.61 -20.24
CA GLY A 454 -21.58 -11.60 -19.59
C GLY A 454 -22.36 -12.55 -18.69
N THR A 455 -23.28 -12.00 -17.88
CA THR A 455 -24.13 -12.79 -16.98
C THR A 455 -25.11 -13.68 -17.74
N VAL A 456 -25.74 -13.17 -18.80
CA VAL A 456 -26.67 -13.96 -19.62
C VAL A 456 -25.95 -15.13 -20.30
N ILE A 457 -24.78 -14.91 -20.91
CA ILE A 457 -23.99 -15.98 -21.53
C ILE A 457 -23.57 -17.01 -20.46
N ALA A 458 -23.08 -16.53 -19.31
CA ALA A 458 -22.69 -17.39 -18.19
C ALA A 458 -23.86 -18.22 -17.63
N MET A 459 -25.10 -17.72 -17.73
CA MET A 459 -26.31 -18.41 -17.32
C MET A 459 -26.78 -19.44 -18.36
N LEU A 460 -26.60 -19.16 -19.66
CA LEU A 460 -27.00 -20.05 -20.76
C LEU A 460 -26.14 -21.31 -20.87
N ILE A 461 -24.85 -21.24 -20.52
CA ILE A 461 -23.96 -22.41 -20.62
C ILE A 461 -24.38 -23.53 -19.63
N PRO A 462 -24.55 -23.27 -18.32
CA PRO A 462 -25.07 -24.28 -17.39
C PRO A 462 -26.50 -24.71 -17.72
N LEU A 463 -27.33 -23.83 -18.27
CA LEU A 463 -28.66 -24.20 -18.77
C LEU A 463 -28.56 -25.28 -19.85
N PHE A 464 -27.66 -25.12 -20.80
CA PHE A 464 -27.53 -26.06 -21.91
C PHE A 464 -26.86 -27.38 -21.48
N LEU A 465 -25.82 -27.31 -20.63
CA LEU A 465 -25.05 -28.47 -20.19
C LEU A 465 -25.75 -29.30 -19.12
N TYR A 466 -26.44 -28.65 -18.17
CA TYR A 466 -26.99 -29.29 -16.96
C TYR A 466 -28.50 -29.13 -16.83
N ARG A 467 -29.18 -28.49 -17.80
CA ARG A 467 -30.65 -28.25 -17.79
C ARG A 467 -31.16 -27.54 -16.52
N PHE A 468 -30.31 -26.79 -15.83
CA PHE A 468 -30.57 -26.21 -14.49
C PHE A 468 -30.90 -27.22 -13.38
N GLU A 469 -30.69 -28.53 -13.58
CA GLU A 469 -30.72 -29.45 -12.46
C GLU A 469 -29.62 -29.02 -11.48
N SER A 470 -30.01 -28.74 -10.23
CA SER A 470 -29.14 -28.26 -9.14
C SER A 470 -28.69 -26.79 -9.16
N PHE A 471 -29.15 -25.94 -10.10
CA PHE A 471 -28.75 -24.52 -10.17
C PHE A 471 -29.88 -23.52 -9.87
N SER A 472 -29.65 -22.62 -8.91
CA SER A 472 -30.62 -21.55 -8.60
C SER A 472 -30.45 -20.33 -9.50
N ARG A 473 -31.47 -20.02 -10.31
CA ARG A 473 -31.52 -18.84 -11.21
C ARG A 473 -31.34 -17.52 -10.45
N ALA A 474 -31.79 -17.47 -9.19
CA ALA A 474 -31.67 -16.31 -8.34
C ALA A 474 -30.20 -15.92 -8.04
N VAL A 475 -29.26 -16.88 -8.04
CA VAL A 475 -27.82 -16.58 -7.86
C VAL A 475 -27.31 -15.68 -8.99
N PHE A 476 -27.70 -15.94 -10.24
CA PHE A 476 -27.28 -15.12 -11.38
C PHE A 476 -27.89 -13.71 -11.35
N VAL A 477 -29.12 -13.57 -10.86
CA VAL A 477 -29.77 -12.26 -10.68
C VAL A 477 -29.06 -11.45 -9.60
N ILE A 478 -28.80 -12.04 -8.43
CA ILE A 478 -28.07 -11.39 -7.33
C ILE A 478 -26.65 -11.02 -7.80
N TYR A 479 -25.97 -11.94 -8.49
CA TYR A 479 -24.65 -11.71 -9.07
C TYR A 479 -24.64 -10.52 -10.03
N TRP A 480 -25.64 -10.41 -10.92
CA TRP A 480 -25.76 -9.28 -11.85
C TRP A 480 -25.83 -7.95 -11.11
N PHE A 481 -26.69 -7.84 -10.09
CA PHE A 481 -26.82 -6.63 -9.27
C PHE A 481 -25.50 -6.28 -8.57
N LEU A 482 -24.88 -7.26 -7.89
CA LEU A 482 -23.61 -7.06 -7.20
C LEU A 482 -22.50 -6.61 -8.15
N MET A 483 -22.40 -7.23 -9.33
CA MET A 483 -21.39 -6.89 -10.32
C MET A 483 -21.57 -5.49 -10.89
N VAL A 484 -22.80 -5.09 -11.21
CA VAL A 484 -23.06 -3.72 -11.70
C VAL A 484 -22.63 -2.71 -10.65
N ILE A 485 -22.98 -2.92 -9.38
CA ILE A 485 -22.59 -2.03 -8.28
C ILE A 485 -21.07 -1.99 -8.11
N LEU A 486 -20.42 -3.15 -7.99
CA LEU A 486 -19.00 -3.24 -7.69
C LEU A 486 -18.11 -2.71 -8.82
N VAL A 487 -18.45 -3.02 -10.08
CA VAL A 487 -17.75 -2.45 -11.24
C VAL A 487 -17.94 -0.93 -11.25
N SER A 488 -19.16 -0.43 -11.09
CA SER A 488 -19.42 1.01 -11.10
C SER A 488 -18.67 1.75 -9.99
N LEU A 489 -18.69 1.19 -8.77
CA LEU A 489 -17.95 1.73 -7.63
C LEU A 489 -16.45 1.75 -7.91
N SER A 490 -15.88 0.65 -8.42
CA SER A 490 -14.43 0.55 -8.72
C SER A 490 -13.97 1.60 -9.73
N ARG A 491 -14.83 1.97 -10.69
CA ARG A 491 -14.50 2.96 -11.73
C ARG A 491 -14.67 4.38 -11.20
N LEU A 492 -15.74 4.63 -10.45
CA LEU A 492 -16.01 5.93 -9.82
C LEU A 492 -14.94 6.29 -8.78
N SER A 493 -14.47 5.32 -8.00
CA SER A 493 -13.49 5.55 -6.95
C SER A 493 -12.13 5.98 -7.53
N PHE A 494 -11.67 5.43 -8.66
CA PHE A 494 -10.45 5.91 -9.32
C PHE A 494 -10.57 7.37 -9.75
N ARG A 495 -11.74 7.76 -10.29
CA ARG A 495 -12.01 9.15 -10.67
C ARG A 495 -11.99 10.09 -9.46
N LEU A 496 -12.66 9.70 -8.37
CA LEU A 496 -12.71 10.49 -7.14
C LEU A 496 -11.33 10.67 -6.52
N LEU A 497 -10.48 9.63 -6.58
CA LEU A 497 -9.09 9.72 -6.15
C LEU A 497 -8.29 10.72 -6.99
N ASP A 498 -8.39 10.65 -8.33
CA ASP A 498 -7.70 11.58 -9.23
C ASP A 498 -8.15 13.03 -9.04
N GLU A 499 -9.46 13.27 -8.90
CA GLU A 499 -10.01 14.59 -8.60
C GLU A 499 -9.58 15.10 -7.21
N GLY A 500 -9.52 14.22 -6.21
CA GLY A 500 -9.08 14.55 -4.85
C GLY A 500 -7.60 14.91 -4.78
N ILE A 501 -6.74 14.17 -5.48
CA ILE A 501 -5.29 14.38 -5.49
C ILE A 501 -4.91 15.68 -6.21
N LYS A 502 -5.57 16.00 -7.33
CA LYS A 502 -5.36 17.28 -8.04
C LYS A 502 -5.62 18.49 -7.14
N ARG A 503 -6.60 18.40 -6.24
CA ARG A 503 -6.91 19.48 -5.28
C ARG A 503 -5.87 19.68 -4.18
N VAL A 504 -5.07 18.65 -3.86
CA VAL A 504 -4.11 18.68 -2.75
C VAL A 504 -2.76 19.27 -3.16
N ASN A 505 -2.37 19.18 -4.45
CA ASN A 505 -1.13 19.76 -4.97
C ASN A 505 -1.28 21.28 -5.24
N LYS A 506 -1.29 22.10 -4.19
CA LYS A 506 -1.17 23.57 -4.28
C LYS A 506 0.27 24.07 -4.29
N THR A 507 1.20 23.30 -4.86
CA THR A 507 2.61 23.69 -4.93
C THR A 507 2.86 24.44 -6.23
N GLY A 508 2.88 25.77 -6.16
CA GLY A 508 3.10 26.62 -7.31
C GLY A 508 2.82 28.09 -6.99
N ILE A 509 3.13 28.97 -7.92
CA ILE A 509 2.83 30.39 -7.83
C ILE A 509 1.29 30.55 -7.85
N PRO A 510 0.67 31.20 -6.85
CA PRO A 510 -0.78 31.35 -6.79
C PRO A 510 -1.31 32.13 -8.00
N ALA A 511 -2.09 31.45 -8.83
CA ALA A 511 -2.59 31.96 -10.10
C ALA A 511 -4.12 32.12 -10.08
N LEU A 512 -4.62 33.27 -10.50
CA LEU A 512 -6.04 33.56 -10.66
C LEU A 512 -6.42 33.52 -12.13
N ILE A 513 -7.52 32.86 -12.50
CA ILE A 513 -7.96 32.78 -13.90
C ILE A 513 -9.05 33.82 -14.13
N TYR A 514 -8.81 34.75 -15.05
CA TYR A 514 -9.78 35.74 -15.49
C TYR A 514 -10.55 35.19 -16.70
N GLY A 515 -11.84 34.91 -16.49
CA GLY A 515 -12.76 34.22 -17.37
C GLY A 515 -13.07 32.81 -16.86
N ALA A 516 -14.31 32.54 -16.46
CA ALA A 516 -14.82 31.24 -16.02
C ALA A 516 -15.60 30.48 -17.13
N GLY A 517 -15.56 30.99 -18.36
CA GLY A 517 -16.11 30.32 -19.54
C GLY A 517 -15.30 29.09 -20.01
N ILE A 518 -15.54 28.65 -21.25
CA ILE A 518 -14.86 27.47 -21.83
C ILE A 518 -13.33 27.66 -21.86
N GLY A 519 -12.85 28.83 -22.25
CA GLY A 519 -11.41 29.14 -22.27
C GLY A 519 -10.79 29.10 -20.87
N GLY A 520 -11.51 29.53 -19.84
CA GLY A 520 -11.08 29.46 -18.45
C GLY A 520 -10.94 28.03 -17.95
N GLN A 521 -11.89 27.17 -18.34
CA GLN A 521 -11.83 25.75 -18.03
C GLN A 521 -10.67 25.05 -18.76
N MET A 522 -10.35 25.48 -19.99
CA MET A 522 -9.17 24.99 -20.72
C MET A 522 -7.87 25.46 -20.05
N ALA A 523 -7.79 26.72 -19.63
CA ALA A 523 -6.65 27.25 -18.88
C ALA A 523 -6.44 26.51 -17.57
N LEU A 524 -7.52 26.27 -16.82
CA LEU A 524 -7.46 25.47 -15.60
C LEU A 524 -6.95 24.05 -15.89
N LYS A 525 -7.46 23.40 -16.93
CA LYS A 525 -7.02 22.04 -17.31
C LYS A 525 -5.54 22.03 -17.67
N GLU A 526 -5.06 23.01 -18.42
CA GLU A 526 -3.65 23.11 -18.80
C GLU A 526 -2.73 23.33 -17.58
N ILE A 527 -3.11 24.24 -16.68
CA ILE A 527 -2.37 24.48 -15.42
C ILE A 527 -2.30 23.21 -14.56
N GLU A 528 -3.40 22.47 -14.44
CA GLU A 528 -3.44 21.23 -13.64
C GLU A 528 -2.67 20.07 -14.30
N THR A 529 -2.59 20.04 -15.63
CA THR A 529 -1.97 18.94 -16.38
C THR A 529 -0.47 19.18 -16.59
N ASN A 530 -0.07 20.44 -16.77
CA ASN A 530 1.29 20.83 -17.12
C ASN A 530 2.03 21.44 -15.92
N LYS A 531 2.65 20.57 -15.11
CA LYS A 531 3.43 20.98 -13.93
C LYS A 531 4.63 21.89 -14.26
N ALA A 532 5.11 21.93 -15.51
CA ALA A 532 6.23 22.79 -15.90
C ALA A 532 5.88 24.28 -15.83
N LEU A 533 4.58 24.62 -15.84
CA LEU A 533 4.12 25.99 -15.67
C LEU A 533 4.42 26.54 -14.26
N GLY A 534 4.55 25.68 -13.25
CA GLY A 534 4.85 26.10 -11.88
C GLY A 534 3.74 26.92 -11.22
N LEU A 535 2.49 26.84 -11.72
CA LEU A 535 1.35 27.62 -11.27
C LEU A 535 0.40 26.79 -10.40
N SER A 536 -0.25 27.44 -9.43
CA SER A 536 -1.29 26.84 -8.57
C SER A 536 -2.59 27.64 -8.71
N PRO A 537 -3.65 27.09 -9.31
CA PRO A 537 -4.90 27.81 -9.49
C PRO A 537 -5.59 28.07 -8.14
N VAL A 538 -6.02 29.32 -7.92
CA VAL A 538 -6.71 29.73 -6.69
C VAL A 538 -8.22 29.86 -6.92
N GLY A 539 -8.62 30.36 -8.08
CA GLY A 539 -10.02 30.58 -8.41
C GLY A 539 -10.21 31.31 -9.72
N PHE A 540 -11.46 31.71 -9.95
CA PHE A 540 -11.87 32.45 -11.13
C PHE A 540 -12.39 33.84 -10.78
N ILE A 541 -12.22 34.77 -11.70
CA ILE A 541 -13.00 36.01 -11.79
C ILE A 541 -13.70 36.02 -13.14
N ASP A 542 -14.98 36.38 -13.17
CA ASP A 542 -15.77 36.45 -14.39
C ASP A 542 -16.79 37.57 -14.26
N ASP A 543 -16.95 38.37 -15.30
CA ASP A 543 -17.88 39.51 -15.30
C ASP A 543 -19.35 39.06 -15.36
N ASN A 544 -19.62 37.79 -15.67
CA ASN A 544 -20.95 37.20 -15.63
C ASN A 544 -21.45 37.02 -14.19
N VAL A 545 -22.38 37.89 -13.79
CA VAL A 545 -23.04 37.91 -12.47
C VAL A 545 -23.64 36.55 -12.09
N ARG A 546 -24.10 35.74 -13.05
CA ARG A 546 -24.68 34.41 -12.77
C ARG A 546 -23.68 33.41 -12.21
N LEU A 547 -22.38 33.65 -12.38
CA LEU A 547 -21.31 32.77 -11.92
C LEU A 547 -20.73 33.21 -10.57
N HIS A 548 -21.01 34.44 -10.11
CA HIS A 548 -20.45 34.98 -8.88
C HIS A 548 -20.86 34.14 -7.65
N GLY A 549 -19.89 33.87 -6.77
CA GLY A 549 -20.11 33.07 -5.56
C GLY A 549 -20.30 31.57 -5.80
N LYS A 550 -20.39 31.13 -7.07
CA LYS A 550 -20.46 29.70 -7.42
C LYS A 550 -19.08 29.07 -7.43
N ARG A 551 -19.06 27.73 -7.45
CA ARG A 551 -17.84 26.95 -7.65
C ARG A 551 -17.84 26.32 -9.03
N LEU A 552 -16.75 26.48 -9.76
CA LEU A 552 -16.51 25.87 -11.06
C LEU A 552 -15.34 24.88 -10.93
N LYS A 553 -15.57 23.60 -11.24
CA LYS A 553 -14.57 22.52 -11.11
C LYS A 553 -13.92 22.44 -9.71
N GLY A 554 -14.62 22.90 -8.67
CA GLY A 554 -14.14 22.92 -7.29
C GLY A 554 -13.50 24.24 -6.85
N TYR A 555 -13.26 25.17 -7.77
CA TYR A 555 -12.66 26.48 -7.49
C TYR A 555 -13.73 27.57 -7.39
N PRO A 556 -13.62 28.52 -6.44
CA PRO A 556 -14.59 29.61 -6.30
C PRO A 556 -14.48 30.61 -7.45
N VAL A 557 -15.61 31.18 -7.85
CA VAL A 557 -15.69 32.36 -8.71
C VAL A 557 -15.94 33.56 -7.80
N PHE A 558 -14.91 34.39 -7.61
CA PHE A 558 -14.91 35.43 -6.56
C PHE A 558 -15.77 36.66 -6.89
N GLY A 559 -16.12 36.86 -8.16
CA GLY A 559 -16.88 38.02 -8.63
C GLY A 559 -16.39 38.47 -10.00
N GLY A 560 -16.75 39.70 -10.39
CA GLY A 560 -16.27 40.37 -11.60
C GLY A 560 -15.03 41.24 -11.35
N SER A 561 -14.64 42.01 -12.37
CA SER A 561 -13.49 42.92 -12.37
C SER A 561 -13.38 43.81 -11.13
N GLY A 562 -14.49 44.34 -10.62
CA GLY A 562 -14.50 45.26 -9.47
C GLY A 562 -14.04 44.64 -8.13
N LYS A 563 -14.00 43.30 -8.02
CA LYS A 563 -13.47 42.60 -6.82
C LYS A 563 -12.05 42.08 -6.99
N LEU A 564 -11.42 42.34 -8.15
CA LEU A 564 -10.11 41.80 -8.50
C LEU A 564 -9.05 42.16 -7.47
N GLU A 565 -9.01 43.42 -7.02
CA GLU A 565 -8.01 43.88 -6.06
C GLU A 565 -8.13 43.24 -4.68
N GLU A 566 -9.35 43.10 -4.17
CA GLU A 566 -9.66 42.46 -2.89
C GLU A 566 -9.24 40.99 -2.92
N VAL A 567 -9.51 40.31 -4.04
CA VAL A 567 -9.18 38.89 -4.23
C VAL A 567 -7.67 38.68 -4.31
N ILE A 568 -6.94 39.57 -4.99
CA ILE A 568 -5.47 39.50 -5.11
C ILE A 568 -4.82 39.59 -3.73
N SER A 569 -5.20 40.58 -2.91
CA SER A 569 -4.59 40.78 -1.59
C SER A 569 -4.96 39.67 -0.61
N LYS A 570 -6.26 39.33 -0.53
CA LYS A 570 -6.77 38.32 0.42
C LYS A 570 -6.22 36.91 0.17
N ASN A 571 -5.93 36.58 -1.09
CA ASN A 571 -5.45 35.24 -1.48
C ASN A 571 -3.98 35.21 -1.91
N ASN A 572 -3.24 36.30 -1.75
CA ASN A 572 -1.82 36.42 -2.13
C ASN A 572 -1.54 35.96 -3.57
N ILE A 573 -2.35 36.43 -4.53
CA ILE A 573 -2.22 36.09 -5.94
C ILE A 573 -0.97 36.76 -6.51
N LYS A 574 -0.14 35.96 -7.20
CA LYS A 574 1.09 36.44 -7.85
C LYS A 574 1.00 36.43 -9.37
N GLU A 575 0.08 35.66 -9.93
CA GLU A 575 -0.11 35.58 -11.38
C GLU A 575 -1.59 35.60 -11.77
N ILE A 576 -1.95 36.27 -12.87
CA ILE A 576 -3.30 36.26 -13.44
C ILE A 576 -3.23 35.69 -14.85
N ILE A 577 -4.05 34.68 -15.13
CA ILE A 577 -4.19 34.09 -16.46
C ILE A 577 -5.49 34.53 -17.10
N VAL A 578 -5.37 35.24 -18.21
CA VAL A 578 -6.49 35.72 -19.01
C VAL A 578 -6.85 34.65 -20.06
N SER A 579 -8.09 34.16 -20.01
CA SER A 579 -8.48 32.94 -20.73
C SER A 579 -9.42 33.16 -21.94
N PHE A 580 -9.40 34.35 -22.56
CA PHE A 580 -10.34 34.70 -23.63
C PHE A 580 -9.92 34.17 -25.02
N ARG A 581 -10.90 33.77 -25.83
CA ARG A 581 -10.73 33.40 -27.25
C ARG A 581 -10.53 34.61 -28.19
N GLN A 582 -11.15 35.75 -27.87
CA GLN A 582 -11.10 37.01 -28.65
C GLN A 582 -10.97 38.19 -27.68
N GLY A 583 -10.24 39.24 -28.06
CA GLY A 583 -10.05 40.44 -27.22
C GLY A 583 -9.16 40.23 -25.98
N GLY A 584 -8.54 39.06 -25.82
CA GLY A 584 -7.75 38.73 -24.62
C GLY A 584 -6.52 39.60 -24.40
N GLU A 585 -5.93 40.17 -25.46
CA GLU A 585 -4.77 41.09 -25.35
C GLU A 585 -5.16 42.47 -24.82
N GLU A 586 -6.32 42.97 -25.24
CA GLU A 586 -6.86 44.24 -24.76
C GLU A 586 -7.25 44.11 -23.29
N ARG A 587 -7.97 43.03 -22.94
CA ARG A 587 -8.35 42.76 -21.55
C ARG A 587 -7.16 42.46 -20.65
N ALA A 588 -6.13 41.79 -21.14
CA ALA A 588 -4.88 41.60 -20.40
C ALA A 588 -4.16 42.94 -20.12
N ARG A 589 -4.17 43.86 -21.08
CA ARG A 589 -3.64 45.24 -20.90
C ARG A 589 -4.45 46.03 -19.88
N GLU A 590 -5.78 45.96 -19.92
CA GLU A 590 -6.66 46.59 -18.93
C GLU A 590 -6.41 46.06 -17.52
N ILE A 591 -6.27 44.73 -17.36
CA ILE A 591 -5.97 44.11 -16.08
C ILE A 591 -4.56 44.49 -15.59
N LEU A 592 -3.58 44.56 -16.49
CA LEU A 592 -2.23 45.05 -16.16
C LEU A 592 -2.25 46.50 -15.68
N ALA A 593 -3.03 47.36 -16.33
CA ALA A 593 -3.20 48.76 -15.92
C ALA A 593 -3.83 48.86 -14.52
N LEU A 594 -4.89 48.08 -14.25
CA LEU A 594 -5.54 47.99 -12.93
C LEU A 594 -4.61 47.45 -11.83
N CYS A 595 -3.70 46.52 -12.17
CA CYS A 595 -2.74 46.01 -11.18
C CYS A 595 -1.60 47.01 -10.92
N SER A 596 -1.17 47.73 -11.96
CA SER A 596 -0.07 48.72 -11.88
C SER A 596 -0.48 49.98 -11.13
N SER A 597 -1.73 50.42 -11.24
CA SER A 597 -2.28 51.55 -10.47
C SER A 597 -2.35 51.30 -8.97
N SER A 598 -2.26 50.04 -8.55
CA SER A 598 -2.54 49.60 -7.18
C SER A 598 -1.30 49.05 -6.47
N GLU A 599 -0.10 49.33 -6.98
CA GLU A 599 1.23 48.95 -6.44
C GLU A 599 1.41 47.45 -6.14
N LYS A 600 0.68 46.56 -6.81
CA LYS A 600 0.79 45.11 -6.59
C LYS A 600 1.67 44.44 -7.64
N ASP A 601 2.71 43.74 -7.21
CA ASP A 601 3.63 42.95 -8.06
C ASP A 601 2.95 41.65 -8.53
N VAL A 602 2.08 41.76 -9.55
CA VAL A 602 1.32 40.65 -10.13
C VAL A 602 1.61 40.53 -11.61
N LYS A 603 2.06 39.34 -12.04
CA LYS A 603 2.32 39.06 -13.44
C LYS A 603 1.02 38.67 -14.16
N VAL A 604 0.73 39.27 -15.31
CA VAL A 604 -0.43 38.89 -16.12
C VAL A 604 0.05 38.11 -17.35
N ARG A 605 -0.54 36.94 -17.60
CA ARG A 605 -0.29 36.12 -18.79
C ARG A 605 -1.60 35.84 -19.52
N GLN A 606 -1.52 35.59 -20.82
CA GLN A 606 -2.67 35.20 -21.62
C GLN A 606 -2.49 33.77 -22.13
N MET A 607 -3.52 32.94 -22.02
CA MET A 607 -3.55 31.64 -22.70
C MET A 607 -4.00 31.86 -24.16
N LYS A 608 -3.18 31.42 -25.12
CA LYS A 608 -3.53 31.38 -26.55
C LYS A 608 -3.53 29.93 -27.02
N ILE A 609 -4.54 29.56 -27.83
CA ILE A 609 -4.61 28.27 -28.51
C ILE A 609 -4.41 28.55 -29.99
N THR A 610 -3.26 28.16 -30.53
CA THR A 610 -2.93 28.27 -31.94
C THR A 610 -3.16 26.91 -32.58
N LEU A 611 -4.07 26.83 -33.54
CA LEU A 611 -4.24 25.65 -34.39
C LEU A 611 -3.47 25.96 -35.67
N ASN A 612 -2.31 25.32 -35.84
CA ASN A 612 -1.52 25.43 -37.07
C ASN A 612 -2.03 24.48 -38.14
#